data_AF-A0A6J8AFL3-F1
#
_entry.id   AF-A0A6J8AFL3-F1
#
_cell.length_a   1.000
_cell.length_b   1.000
_cell.length_c   1.000
_cell.angle_alpha   90.00
_cell.angle_beta   90.00
_cell.angle_gamma   90.00
#
_symmetry.space_group_name_H-M   'P 1'
#
loop_
_entity.id
_entity.type
_entity.pdbx_description
1 polymer ?
#
loop_
_entity_poly.entity_id
_entity_poly.type
_entity_poly.pdbx_seq_one_letter_code
_entity_poly.pdbx_strand_id
1 'polypeptide(L)'
;MSFKNYKSANVHSNFVNEAISELLNIGCVIETPFQPFVVNPLSVAVQSSGKKRLILDLNELNVFIKKEKITFEDWKVALNYFTKDCYQFKFDLKSGYFHYDACTKQHTYLGFCWNNKFYCFTVLAFGLSSAPYLFTKCLRPIVNIGDKMA
;
A
#
# COMPACT_ATOMS: atom_id res chain seq x y z
N MET A 1 -1.55 9.96 -26.09
CA MET A 1 -2.07 10.35 -24.77
C MET A 1 -0.90 10.64 -23.86
N SER A 2 -0.85 11.80 -23.19
CA SER A 2 0.20 12.10 -22.21
C SER A 2 -0.30 11.66 -20.83
N PHE A 3 0.27 10.60 -20.27
CA PHE A 3 0.00 10.18 -18.90
C PHE A 3 0.76 11.11 -17.97
N LYS A 4 0.03 12.04 -17.35
CA LYS A 4 0.64 13.15 -16.63
C LYS A 4 0.82 12.81 -15.15
N ASN A 5 2.07 12.58 -14.76
CA ASN A 5 2.44 12.50 -13.35
C ASN A 5 2.37 13.87 -12.66
N TYR A 6 2.17 13.88 -11.35
CA TYR A 6 2.14 15.11 -10.57
C TYR A 6 3.51 15.78 -10.57
N LYS A 7 3.52 17.12 -10.41
CA LYS A 7 4.75 17.93 -10.39
C LYS A 7 5.77 17.41 -9.37
N SER A 8 5.32 16.93 -8.21
CA SER A 8 6.20 16.41 -7.15
C SER A 8 7.00 15.19 -7.59
N ALA A 9 6.42 14.30 -8.40
CA ALA A 9 7.15 13.15 -8.94
C ALA A 9 8.25 13.61 -9.91
N ASN A 10 7.95 14.57 -10.78
CA ASN A 10 8.93 15.11 -11.73
C ASN A 10 10.07 15.86 -11.02
N VAL A 11 9.76 16.63 -9.98
CA VAL A 11 10.77 17.34 -9.15
C VAL A 11 11.70 16.37 -8.44
N HIS A 12 11.19 15.21 -8.01
CA HIS A 12 11.95 14.18 -7.32
C HIS A 12 12.25 12.97 -8.21
N SER A 13 12.52 13.20 -9.50
CA SER A 13 12.70 12.14 -10.50
C SER A 13 13.76 11.10 -10.13
N ASN A 14 14.90 11.51 -9.56
CA ASN A 14 15.95 10.60 -9.10
C ASN A 14 15.44 9.61 -8.05
N PHE A 15 14.70 10.12 -7.06
CA PHE A 15 14.08 9.28 -6.04
C PHE A 15 13.04 8.32 -6.64
N VAL A 16 12.25 8.78 -7.62
CA VAL A 16 11.27 7.91 -8.30
C VAL A 16 11.96 6.79 -9.07
N ASN A 17 13.05 7.09 -9.78
CA ASN A 17 13.85 6.08 -10.50
C ASN A 17 14.42 5.03 -9.54
N GLU A 18 15.02 5.46 -8.43
CA GLU A 18 15.56 4.58 -7.39
C GLU A 18 14.46 3.71 -6.78
N ALA A 19 13.32 4.31 -6.41
CA ALA A 19 12.19 3.60 -5.82
C ALA A 19 11.58 2.57 -6.78
N ILE A 20 11.43 2.90 -8.07
CA ILE A 20 10.95 1.94 -9.08
C ILE A 20 11.93 0.78 -9.22
N SER A 21 13.24 1.06 -9.23
CA SER A 21 14.27 0.02 -9.33
C SER A 21 14.25 -0.92 -8.13
N GLU A 22 14.10 -0.38 -6.92
CA GLU A 22 13.93 -1.18 -5.70
C GLU A 22 12.66 -2.05 -5.75
N LEU A 23 11.53 -1.48 -6.18
CA LEU A 23 10.27 -2.20 -6.30
C LEU A 23 10.30 -3.32 -7.35
N LEU A 24 11.02 -3.11 -8.46
CA LEU A 24 11.27 -4.15 -9.47
C LEU A 24 12.12 -5.28 -8.89
N ASN A 25 13.18 -4.95 -8.14
CA ASN A 25 14.07 -5.95 -7.54
C ASN A 25 13.36 -6.83 -6.50
N ILE A 26 12.45 -6.25 -5.71
CA ILE A 26 11.66 -6.98 -4.71
C ILE A 26 10.47 -7.74 -5.36
N GLY A 27 10.14 -7.43 -6.62
CA GLY A 27 9.04 -8.06 -7.34
C GLY A 27 7.66 -7.48 -6.99
N CYS A 28 7.61 -6.34 -6.30
CA CYS A 28 6.37 -5.61 -5.99
C CYS A 28 5.78 -4.87 -7.20
N VAL A 29 6.61 -4.63 -8.22
CA VAL A 29 6.24 -4.02 -9.49
C VAL A 29 6.83 -4.85 -10.62
N ILE A 30 6.12 -4.92 -11.74
CA ILE A 30 6.60 -5.50 -13.00
C ILE A 30 6.51 -4.47 -14.13
N GLU A 31 7.49 -4.46 -15.02
CA GLU A 31 7.42 -3.71 -16.27
C GLU A 31 6.52 -4.45 -17.26
N THR A 32 5.62 -3.73 -17.92
CA THR A 32 4.68 -4.30 -18.90
C THR A 32 4.96 -3.74 -20.30
N PRO A 33 5.02 -4.59 -21.35
CA PRO A 33 5.27 -4.11 -22.71
C PRO A 33 4.05 -3.42 -23.33
N PHE A 34 2.88 -3.58 -22.73
CA PHE A 34 1.63 -2.95 -23.14
C PHE A 34 1.15 -1.94 -22.08
N GLN A 35 0.32 -1.00 -22.52
CA GLN A 35 -0.35 -0.05 -21.65
C GLN A 35 -1.34 -0.78 -20.71
N PRO A 36 -1.26 -0.59 -19.40
CA PRO A 36 -2.23 -1.12 -18.44
C PRO A 36 -3.64 -0.56 -18.69
N PHE A 37 -4.65 -1.25 -18.16
CA PHE A 37 -6.05 -0.84 -18.28
C PHE A 37 -6.29 0.54 -17.64
N VAL A 38 -5.68 0.77 -16.47
CA VAL A 38 -5.64 2.09 -15.82
C VAL A 38 -4.20 2.50 -15.65
N VAL A 39 -3.87 3.72 -16.07
CA VAL A 39 -2.56 4.33 -15.85
C VAL A 39 -2.73 5.44 -14.83
N ASN A 40 -2.42 5.13 -13.59
CA ASN A 40 -2.55 6.04 -12.47
C ASN A 40 -1.33 6.98 -12.38
N PRO A 41 -1.52 8.25 -11.98
CA PRO A 41 -0.43 9.19 -11.85
C PRO A 41 0.39 8.93 -10.57
N LEU A 42 1.70 9.16 -10.67
CA LEU A 42 2.61 9.14 -9.54
C LEU A 42 2.74 10.51 -8.88
N SER A 43 2.88 10.50 -7.57
CA SER A 43 3.28 11.64 -6.76
C SER A 43 4.35 11.24 -5.74
N VAL A 44 5.09 12.23 -5.25
CA VAL A 44 6.05 12.05 -4.15
C VAL A 44 5.61 12.92 -2.98
N ALA A 45 5.45 12.30 -1.81
CA ALA A 45 5.25 13.02 -0.55
C ALA A 45 6.57 13.11 0.22
N VAL A 46 6.85 14.29 0.77
CA VAL A 46 8.00 14.53 1.64
C VAL A 46 7.49 14.70 3.06
N GLN A 47 7.93 13.85 3.97
CA GLN A 47 7.58 13.97 5.39
C GLN A 47 8.36 15.11 6.05
N SER A 48 7.90 15.58 7.21
CA SER A 48 8.62 16.57 8.03
C SER A 48 10.05 16.15 8.39
N SER A 49 10.31 14.84 8.48
CA SER A 49 11.64 14.27 8.67
C SER A 49 12.54 14.28 7.42
N GLY A 50 12.04 14.75 6.27
CA GLY A 50 12.72 14.68 4.98
C GLY A 50 12.57 13.34 4.24
N LYS A 51 12.00 12.31 4.88
CA LYS A 51 11.77 11.01 4.25
C LYS A 51 10.76 11.14 3.11
N LYS A 52 11.12 10.63 1.93
CA LYS A 52 10.26 10.64 0.73
C LYS A 52 9.47 9.35 0.64
N ARG A 53 8.25 9.43 0.11
CA ARG A 53 7.39 8.28 -0.19
C ARG A 53 6.84 8.40 -1.60
N LEU A 54 6.99 7.33 -2.38
CA LEU A 54 6.33 7.19 -3.67
C LEU A 54 4.85 6.86 -3.44
N ILE A 55 3.97 7.58 -4.10
CA ILE A 55 2.52 7.40 -3.98
C ILE A 55 1.94 7.19 -5.37
N LEU A 56 1.21 6.10 -5.52
CA LEU A 56 0.33 5.84 -6.65
C LEU A 56 -1.04 6.45 -6.32
N ASP A 57 -1.51 7.40 -7.13
CA ASP A 57 -2.83 7.98 -6.89
C ASP A 57 -3.92 7.04 -7.39
N LEU A 58 -4.68 6.47 -6.45
CA LEU A 58 -5.77 5.53 -6.71
C LEU A 58 -7.15 6.15 -6.46
N ASN A 59 -7.25 7.48 -6.38
CA ASN A 59 -8.51 8.17 -6.07
C ASN A 59 -9.63 7.81 -7.05
N GLU A 60 -9.34 7.80 -8.36
CA GLU A 60 -10.33 7.42 -9.38
C GLU A 60 -10.70 5.94 -9.28
N LEU A 61 -9.70 5.06 -9.14
CA LEU A 61 -9.94 3.62 -9.00
C LEU A 61 -10.81 3.31 -7.76
N ASN A 62 -10.58 4.02 -6.65
CA ASN A 62 -11.30 3.85 -5.40
C ASN A 62 -12.80 4.18 -5.47
N VAL A 63 -13.26 4.93 -6.48
CA VAL A 63 -14.70 5.18 -6.70
C VAL A 63 -15.41 3.89 -7.14
N PHE A 64 -14.72 3.02 -7.88
CA PHE A 64 -15.27 1.78 -8.41
C PHE A 64 -15.10 0.60 -7.46
N ILE A 65 -14.29 0.75 -6.41
CA ILE A 65 -14.07 -0.30 -5.41
C ILE A 65 -15.17 -0.21 -4.34
N LYS A 66 -15.85 -1.33 -4.12
CA LYS A 66 -16.80 -1.46 -3.01
C LYS A 66 -16.05 -1.33 -1.68
N LYS A 67 -16.40 -0.31 -0.90
CA LYS A 67 -15.86 -0.09 0.44
C LYS A 67 -16.59 -1.01 1.43
N GLU A 68 -15.88 -2.00 1.95
CA GLU A 68 -16.38 -2.83 3.03
C GLU A 68 -16.25 -2.12 4.38
N LYS A 69 -17.28 -2.22 5.22
CA LYS A 69 -17.27 -1.60 6.54
C LYS A 69 -16.36 -2.40 7.48
N ILE A 70 -15.37 -1.72 8.05
CA ILE A 70 -14.52 -2.27 9.10
C ILE A 70 -14.94 -1.63 10.41
N THR A 71 -15.16 -2.45 11.43
CA THR A 71 -15.29 -1.99 12.81
C THR A 71 -13.98 -2.32 13.53
N PHE A 72 -13.32 -1.29 14.02
CA PHE A 72 -12.19 -1.41 14.94
C PHE A 72 -12.73 -1.44 16.37
N GLU A 73 -11.98 -2.08 17.26
CA GLU A 73 -12.30 -2.07 18.69
C GLU A 73 -12.11 -0.65 19.25
N ASP A 74 -12.96 -0.28 20.19
CA ASP A 74 -12.86 1.00 20.88
C ASP A 74 -11.65 1.00 21.82
N TRP A 75 -11.04 2.17 22.07
CA TRP A 75 -9.91 2.29 23.00
C TRP A 75 -10.26 1.80 24.41
N LYS A 76 -11.54 1.88 24.79
CA LYS A 76 -12.06 1.32 26.06
C LYS A 76 -11.95 -0.20 26.12
N VAL A 77 -12.24 -0.88 25.00
CA VAL A 77 -12.04 -2.33 24.88
C VAL A 77 -10.55 -2.64 24.92
N ALA A 78 -9.73 -1.81 24.26
CA ALA A 78 -8.28 -1.97 24.29
C ALA A 78 -7.71 -1.90 25.73
N LEU A 79 -8.27 -1.03 26.58
CA LEU A 79 -7.86 -0.94 27.99
C LEU A 79 -8.10 -2.23 28.79
N ASN A 80 -9.10 -3.02 28.43
CA ASN A 80 -9.39 -4.28 29.12
C ASN A 80 -8.33 -5.36 28.86
N TYR A 81 -7.49 -5.21 27.82
CA TYR A 81 -6.37 -6.14 27.58
C TYR A 81 -5.15 -5.84 28.47
N PHE A 82 -5.11 -4.69 29.15
CA PHE A 82 -3.97 -4.33 29.99
C PHE A 82 -4.27 -4.57 31.47
N THR A 83 -3.34 -5.23 32.15
CA THR A 83 -3.33 -5.32 33.62
C THR A 83 -2.37 -4.29 34.19
N LYS A 84 -2.64 -3.86 35.44
CA LYS A 84 -1.74 -2.95 36.15
C LYS A 84 -0.37 -3.62 36.30
N ASP A 85 0.69 -2.85 36.07
CA ASP A 85 2.10 -3.29 36.16
C ASP A 85 2.51 -4.36 35.12
N CYS A 86 1.83 -4.43 33.97
CA CYS A 86 2.22 -5.30 32.86
C CYS A 86 3.39 -4.74 32.03
N TYR A 87 4.23 -5.64 31.50
CA TYR A 87 5.21 -5.30 30.48
C TYR A 87 4.55 -5.33 29.09
N GLN A 88 4.86 -4.32 28.28
CA GLN A 88 4.28 -4.17 26.95
C GLN A 88 5.40 -4.19 25.90
N PHE A 89 5.13 -4.85 24.77
CA PHE A 89 5.97 -4.76 23.58
C PHE A 89 5.09 -4.36 22.39
N LYS A 90 5.65 -3.56 21.49
CA LYS A 90 4.99 -3.12 20.27
C LYS A 90 5.70 -3.72 19.07
N PHE A 91 4.95 -4.43 18.23
CA PHE A 91 5.44 -4.91 16.95
C PHE A 91 4.87 -4.04 15.82
N ASP A 92 5.74 -3.44 15.00
CA ASP A 92 5.35 -2.68 13.81
C ASP A 92 5.63 -3.52 12.57
N LEU A 93 4.58 -3.90 11.83
CA LEU A 93 4.71 -4.61 10.56
C LEU A 93 5.15 -3.64 9.47
N LYS A 94 6.47 -3.48 9.33
CA LYS A 94 7.07 -2.69 8.26
C LYS A 94 6.60 -3.23 6.91
N SER A 95 6.06 -2.35 6.05
CA SER A 95 5.63 -2.70 4.68
C SER A 95 4.50 -3.74 4.58
N GLY A 96 3.66 -3.90 5.60
CA GLY A 96 2.65 -4.96 5.68
C GLY A 96 1.72 -5.14 4.47
N TYR A 97 1.47 -4.10 3.66
CA TYR A 97 0.66 -4.22 2.44
C TYR A 97 1.36 -4.94 1.29
N PHE A 98 2.69 -4.88 1.22
CA PHE A 98 3.48 -5.55 0.19
C PHE A 98 3.54 -7.08 0.36
N HIS A 99 3.02 -7.61 1.47
CA HIS A 99 2.94 -9.06 1.70
C HIS A 99 1.71 -9.71 1.06
N TYR A 100 0.77 -8.90 0.55
CA TYR A 100 -0.47 -9.39 -0.05
C TYR A 100 -0.40 -9.23 -1.55
N ASP A 101 -0.30 -10.36 -2.25
CA ASP A 101 -0.36 -10.39 -3.70
C ASP A 101 -1.72 -9.90 -4.18
N ALA A 102 -1.70 -8.93 -5.10
CA ALA A 102 -2.88 -8.55 -5.85
C ALA A 102 -3.19 -9.67 -6.86
N CYS A 103 -4.47 -9.90 -7.13
CA CYS A 103 -4.87 -10.86 -8.15
C CYS A 103 -4.23 -10.48 -9.49
N THR A 104 -3.60 -11.43 -10.18
CA THR A 104 -2.91 -11.20 -11.46
C THR A 104 -3.81 -10.55 -12.52
N LYS A 105 -5.11 -10.86 -12.50
CA LYS A 105 -6.12 -10.23 -13.39
C LYS A 105 -6.36 -8.76 -13.09
N GLN A 106 -5.98 -8.29 -11.90
CA GLN A 106 -6.22 -6.93 -11.41
C GLN A 106 -4.98 -6.03 -11.45
N HIS A 107 -3.79 -6.57 -11.72
CA HIS A 107 -2.54 -5.80 -11.80
C HIS A 107 -2.64 -4.62 -12.77
N THR A 108 -3.39 -4.79 -13.87
CA THR A 108 -3.59 -3.77 -14.89
C THR A 108 -4.39 -2.54 -14.43
N TYR A 109 -5.10 -2.63 -13.30
CA TYR A 109 -5.76 -1.48 -12.66
C TYR A 109 -4.81 -0.69 -11.75
N LEU A 110 -3.73 -1.32 -11.31
CA LEU A 110 -2.67 -0.72 -10.48
C LEU A 110 -1.48 -0.29 -11.34
N GLY A 111 -1.75 0.03 -12.60
CA GLY A 111 -0.74 0.45 -13.57
C GLY A 111 -0.30 1.90 -13.36
N PHE A 112 0.93 2.20 -13.75
CA PHE A 112 1.46 3.56 -13.86
C PHE A 112 2.44 3.69 -15.02
N CYS A 113 2.73 4.93 -15.42
CA CYS A 113 3.68 5.25 -16.48
C CYS A 113 4.80 6.12 -15.94
N TRP A 114 6.04 5.75 -16.23
CA TRP A 114 7.22 6.51 -15.88
C TRP A 114 8.26 6.44 -17.01
N ASN A 115 8.78 7.58 -17.45
CA ASN A 115 9.75 7.67 -18.57
C ASN A 115 9.35 6.87 -19.82
N ASN A 116 8.07 6.98 -20.24
CA ASN A 116 7.49 6.25 -21.37
C ASN A 116 7.49 4.71 -21.25
N LYS A 117 7.74 4.18 -20.05
CA LYS A 117 7.58 2.76 -19.74
C LYS A 117 6.36 2.56 -18.86
N PHE A 118 5.75 1.39 -18.99
CA PHE A 118 4.59 1.00 -18.22
C PHE A 118 4.96 -0.02 -17.16
N TYR A 119 4.32 0.13 -16.01
CA TYR A 119 4.56 -0.71 -14.85
C TYR A 119 3.23 -1.04 -14.19
N CYS A 120 3.15 -2.21 -13.55
CA CYS A 120 2.01 -2.61 -12.72
C CYS A 120 2.48 -3.07 -11.35
N PHE A 121 1.78 -2.67 -10.29
CA PHE A 121 1.98 -3.29 -8.98
C PHE A 121 1.43 -4.72 -8.96
N THR A 122 2.22 -5.64 -8.43
CA THR A 122 1.84 -7.05 -8.23
C THR A 122 1.27 -7.29 -6.84
N VAL A 123 1.50 -6.38 -5.92
CA VAL A 123 1.06 -6.40 -4.52
C VAL A 123 -0.02 -5.36 -4.27
N LEU A 124 -0.71 -5.43 -3.13
CA LEU A 124 -1.64 -4.39 -2.71
C LEU A 124 -0.91 -3.04 -2.58
N ALA A 125 -1.19 -2.14 -3.53
CA ALA A 125 -0.64 -0.79 -3.52
C ALA A 125 -1.24 0.04 -2.37
N PHE A 126 -0.39 0.88 -1.78
CA PHE A 126 -0.81 1.82 -0.76
C PHE A 126 -1.83 2.81 -1.36
N GLY A 127 -2.91 3.07 -0.64
CA GLY A 127 -4.00 3.95 -1.10
C GLY A 127 -5.24 3.21 -1.64
N LEU A 128 -5.21 1.88 -1.76
CA LEU A 128 -6.41 1.09 -2.04
C LEU A 128 -7.39 1.12 -0.87
N SER A 129 -8.64 1.49 -1.15
CA SER A 129 -9.72 1.55 -0.15
C SER A 129 -10.08 0.19 0.45
N SER A 130 -9.84 -0.91 -0.27
CA SER A 130 -10.03 -2.28 0.21
C SER A 130 -8.87 -2.81 1.06
N ALA A 131 -7.69 -2.20 0.98
CA ALA A 131 -6.48 -2.71 1.64
C ALA A 131 -6.62 -2.80 3.17
N PRO A 132 -7.19 -1.82 3.89
CA PRO A 132 -7.39 -1.92 5.34
C PRO A 132 -8.30 -3.09 5.75
N TYR A 133 -9.32 -3.39 4.94
CA TYR A 133 -10.27 -4.48 5.22
C TYR A 133 -9.58 -5.84 5.07
N LEU A 134 -8.88 -6.04 3.94
CA LEU A 134 -8.13 -7.25 3.67
C LEU A 134 -7.07 -7.49 4.74
N PHE A 135 -6.31 -6.45 5.09
CA PHE A 135 -5.28 -6.50 6.12
C PHE A 135 -5.85 -6.92 7.48
N THR A 136 -6.96 -6.29 7.89
CA THR A 136 -7.63 -6.61 9.17
C THR A 136 -8.17 -8.05 9.18
N LYS A 137 -8.74 -8.53 8.07
CA LYS A 137 -9.25 -9.90 7.98
C LYS A 137 -8.15 -10.95 8.05
N CYS A 138 -7.00 -10.71 7.41
CA CYS A 138 -5.88 -11.63 7.41
C CYS A 138 -5.09 -11.63 8.73
N LEU A 139 -5.04 -10.51 9.45
CA LEU A 139 -4.37 -10.43 10.76
C LEU A 139 -5.18 -11.01 11.92
N ARG A 140 -6.52 -10.93 11.87
CA ARG A 140 -7.39 -11.41 12.97
C ARG A 140 -7.07 -12.82 13.46
N PRO A 141 -6.86 -13.84 12.59
CA PRO A 141 -6.47 -15.18 13.03
C PRO A 141 -5.16 -15.22 13.82
N ILE A 142 -4.17 -14.39 13.45
CA ILE A 142 -2.86 -14.34 14.08
C ILE A 142 -2.99 -13.77 15.50
N VAL A 143 -3.74 -12.68 15.65
CA VAL A 143 -4.03 -12.06 16.96
C VAL A 143 -4.77 -13.06 17.86
N ASN A 144 -5.81 -13.70 17.34
CA ASN A 144 -6.60 -14.67 18.11
C ASN A 144 -5.80 -15.90 18.58
N ILE A 145 -4.73 -16.29 17.88
CA ILE A 145 -3.83 -17.37 18.33
C ILE A 145 -2.93 -16.86 19.46
N GLY A 146 -2.43 -15.63 19.36
CA GLY A 146 -1.66 -14.98 20.42
C GLY A 146 -2.44 -14.88 21.73
N ASP A 147 -3.71 -14.49 21.65
CA ASP A 147 -4.60 -14.36 22.83
C ASP A 147 -4.91 -15.71 23.51
N LYS A 148 -4.78 -16.83 22.80
CA LYS A 148 -4.95 -18.17 23.37
C LYS A 148 -3.67 -18.76 23.96
N MET A 149 -2.52 -18.19 23.62
CA MET A 149 -1.21 -18.62 24.09
C MET A 149 -0.68 -17.78 25.26
N ALA A 150 -1.23 -16.58 25.45
CA ALA A 150 -1.05 -15.73 26.63
C ALA A 150 -1.97 -16.16 27.78
#